data_AF-A0A8S1Y2U0-F1
#
_entry.id   AF-A0A8S1Y2U0-F1
#
_cell.length_a   1.000
_cell.length_b   1.000
_cell.length_c   1.000
_cell.angle_alpha   90.00
_cell.angle_beta   90.00
_cell.angle_gamma   90.00
#
_symmetry.space_group_name_H-M   'P 1'
#
loop_
_entity.id
_entity.type
_entity.pdbx_description
1 polymer ?
#
loop_
_entity_poly.entity_id
_entity_poly.type
_entity_poly.pdbx_seq_one_letter_code
_entity_poly.pdbx_strand_id
1 'polypeptide(L)'
;MDQLPSFAGDDQQITYLFAWGRNKDGELSIGNQKKCNAPKAVQGLKNQTVQLISSGSNHSGIVTSDGQLFICGSALHGKLGFEDANQPSYPKFLLVQAMKGLFVTQVATGDYHTLCLLDNGQVYAWGGTLHKKLGSKAGKPARIETLKKTIVQIGCGDFHSAALSANGDLFTWGGGGRDYNRGQLGHGHLNDVETPQVVKDNIVKFSCGGYHMMALDKDGELWSWGSGMYGETGQGEFQDSLLPKKVKINFNQKHIIIDDLYVQNKQESTIKEISLGGHHSLLLSNKGIVYACGYAQHGQLGIKATENQNKFQLVIGLSGKTIVQIAAGWNHSIVLTSHSDVYTCGHNQAGQLGIGDYESRTQYTRINFLEQRRIKQLFAGGNHSWALIDYNQPRIDDYSPPSPLNEEAKIENFTQPLDQGLQDLEIVITEVKMHHRFVKIQVPAQFQTTIQAKINDYLNFMQKDPNTKLSKFQNDALALGVKEENNKLSFTIMMVMDLSSQKMPLEDMDEGKVNQIGKQFIVKRSTFNKNPIYDWIIQAEKIMNIPGISIKFLELRPLQ
;
A
#
# COMPACT_ATOMS: atom_id res chain seq x y z
N MET A 1 22.67 -0.91 -17.58
CA MET A 1 21.37 -1.48 -17.93
C MET A 1 21.41 -2.91 -17.46
N ASP A 2 20.74 -3.22 -16.36
CA ASP A 2 20.79 -4.56 -15.78
C ASP A 2 19.48 -5.24 -16.16
N GLN A 3 19.55 -6.29 -16.97
CA GLN A 3 18.36 -6.93 -17.54
C GLN A 3 17.58 -7.70 -16.47
N LEU A 4 16.24 -7.64 -16.57
CA LEU A 4 15.37 -8.51 -15.78
C LEU A 4 15.58 -9.97 -16.22
N PRO A 5 15.73 -10.93 -15.28
CA PRO A 5 15.91 -12.34 -15.63
C PRO A 5 14.64 -12.92 -16.28
N SER A 6 14.84 -13.82 -17.23
CA SER A 6 13.76 -14.50 -17.96
C SER A 6 12.92 -15.39 -17.04
N PHE A 7 11.62 -15.48 -17.36
CA PHE A 7 10.68 -16.37 -16.67
C PHE A 7 11.02 -17.85 -16.89
N ALA A 8 10.87 -18.63 -15.82
CA ALA A 8 10.75 -20.08 -15.85
C ALA A 8 9.42 -20.47 -15.16
N GLY A 9 8.89 -21.65 -15.46
CA GLY A 9 7.50 -22.02 -15.15
C GLY A 9 7.19 -22.38 -13.69
N ASP A 10 5.90 -22.69 -13.50
CA ASP A 10 5.25 -23.34 -12.36
C ASP A 10 5.22 -22.59 -11.00
N ASP A 11 4.16 -21.80 -10.82
CA ASP A 11 3.40 -21.53 -9.59
C ASP A 11 4.11 -21.09 -8.28
N GLN A 12 5.38 -20.70 -8.32
CA GLN A 12 6.01 -20.05 -7.17
C GLN A 12 5.57 -18.59 -7.03
N GLN A 13 4.95 -18.23 -5.89
CA GLN A 13 4.63 -16.84 -5.53
C GLN A 13 5.91 -16.05 -5.19
N ILE A 14 6.56 -15.49 -6.20
CA ILE A 14 7.75 -14.63 -6.02
C ILE A 14 7.30 -13.25 -5.53
N THR A 15 7.16 -13.08 -4.21
CA THR A 15 6.97 -11.75 -3.60
C THR A 15 8.25 -10.94 -3.70
N TYR A 16 8.19 -9.78 -4.35
CA TYR A 16 9.33 -8.86 -4.39
C TYR A 16 9.26 -7.87 -3.25
N LEU A 17 10.37 -7.70 -2.53
CA LEU A 17 10.49 -6.73 -1.45
C LEU A 17 11.37 -5.55 -1.88
N PHE A 18 10.85 -4.34 -1.70
CA PHE A 18 11.58 -3.09 -1.87
C PHE A 18 11.76 -2.39 -0.52
N ALA A 19 12.94 -1.80 -0.31
CA ALA A 19 13.33 -1.10 0.91
C ALA A 19 14.01 0.25 0.58
N TRP A 20 13.87 1.24 1.46
CA TRP A 20 14.56 2.53 1.33
C TRP A 20 14.69 3.29 2.66
N GLY A 21 15.61 4.24 2.72
CA GLY A 21 15.99 4.98 3.92
C GLY A 21 17.39 4.62 4.42
N ARG A 22 17.57 4.66 5.74
CA ARG A 22 18.81 4.31 6.43
C ARG A 22 19.21 2.85 6.20
N ASN A 23 20.48 2.61 5.90
CA ASN A 23 21.09 1.27 5.79
C ASN A 23 22.52 1.31 6.38
N LYS A 24 22.71 1.94 7.54
CA LYS A 24 24.07 2.20 8.08
C LYS A 24 24.74 0.89 8.47
N ASP A 25 23.96 0.02 9.08
CA ASP A 25 24.36 -1.23 9.71
C ASP A 25 23.86 -2.43 8.87
N GLY A 26 23.36 -2.20 7.66
CA GLY A 26 22.92 -3.24 6.73
C GLY A 26 21.45 -3.65 6.85
N GLU A 27 20.67 -2.89 7.62
CA GLU A 27 19.27 -3.13 8.00
C GLU A 27 18.28 -3.25 6.82
N LEU A 28 18.63 -2.80 5.61
CA LEU A 28 17.77 -2.96 4.41
C LEU A 28 18.19 -4.12 3.50
N SER A 29 19.36 -4.73 3.72
CA SER A 29 19.91 -5.79 2.85
C SER A 29 19.97 -5.38 1.36
N ILE A 30 20.30 -4.11 1.08
CA ILE A 30 20.45 -3.53 -0.28
C ILE A 30 21.93 -3.42 -0.73
N GLY A 31 22.81 -4.21 -0.12
CA GLY A 31 24.26 -4.14 -0.33
C GLY A 31 24.92 -2.96 0.41
N ASN A 32 26.03 -2.45 -0.13
CA ASN A 32 26.98 -1.60 0.61
C ASN A 32 26.55 -0.14 0.82
N GLN A 33 25.41 0.32 0.26
CA GLN A 33 24.98 1.71 0.34
C GLN A 33 24.48 2.06 1.74
N LYS A 34 25.07 3.07 2.41
CA LYS A 34 24.73 3.41 3.82
C LYS A 34 23.36 4.09 4.03
N LYS A 35 22.74 4.55 2.95
CA LYS A 35 21.33 4.96 2.87
C LYS A 35 20.88 5.01 1.41
N CYS A 36 19.58 5.04 1.15
CA CYS A 36 19.03 5.41 -0.15
C CYS A 36 17.69 6.16 -0.03
N ASN A 37 17.43 7.05 -0.99
CA ASN A 37 16.28 7.94 -1.06
C ASN A 37 15.23 7.54 -2.11
N ALA A 38 15.34 6.32 -2.66
CA ALA A 38 14.36 5.72 -3.55
C ALA A 38 14.27 4.20 -3.25
N PRO A 39 13.09 3.57 -3.41
CA PRO A 39 12.89 2.13 -3.26
C PRO A 39 13.90 1.28 -4.03
N LYS A 40 14.53 0.31 -3.36
CA LYS A 40 15.46 -0.66 -3.98
C LYS A 40 15.09 -2.09 -3.63
N ALA A 41 15.24 -2.99 -4.59
CA ALA A 41 15.00 -4.41 -4.38
C ALA A 41 15.96 -4.99 -3.33
N VAL A 42 15.43 -5.77 -2.41
CA VAL A 42 16.18 -6.40 -1.30
C VAL A 42 16.96 -7.61 -1.81
N GLN A 43 18.21 -7.74 -1.36
CA GLN A 43 19.10 -8.85 -1.69
C GLN A 43 19.01 -9.96 -0.62
N GLY A 44 19.50 -11.16 -0.96
CA GLY A 44 19.60 -12.30 -0.03
C GLY A 44 18.36 -13.19 0.07
N LEU A 45 17.20 -12.73 -0.40
CA LEU A 45 15.90 -13.42 -0.33
C LEU A 45 15.52 -14.13 -1.64
N LYS A 46 16.50 -14.67 -2.38
CA LYS A 46 16.21 -15.36 -3.65
C LYS A 46 15.43 -16.65 -3.36
N ASN A 47 14.33 -16.86 -4.10
CA ASN A 47 13.39 -17.97 -3.95
C ASN A 47 12.74 -18.01 -2.53
N GLN A 48 12.48 -16.86 -1.92
CA GLN A 48 11.81 -16.74 -0.61
C GLN A 48 10.53 -15.90 -0.71
N THR A 49 9.38 -16.50 -0.44
CA THR A 49 8.07 -15.83 -0.46
C THR A 49 7.85 -15.09 0.86
N VAL A 50 8.18 -13.79 0.89
CA VAL A 50 8.01 -12.94 2.07
C VAL A 50 6.52 -12.71 2.37
N GLN A 51 6.14 -12.84 3.65
CA GLN A 51 4.78 -12.55 4.15
C GLN A 51 4.72 -11.38 5.14
N LEU A 52 5.70 -11.25 6.04
CA LEU A 52 5.69 -10.21 7.08
C LEU A 52 7.09 -9.68 7.38
N ILE A 53 7.16 -8.41 7.76
CA ILE A 53 8.40 -7.68 8.07
C ILE A 53 8.20 -6.89 9.36
N SER A 54 9.23 -6.83 10.20
CA SER A 54 9.33 -5.84 11.28
C SER A 54 10.73 -5.25 11.29
N SER A 55 10.87 -3.99 11.69
CA SER A 55 12.17 -3.37 11.84
C SER A 55 12.23 -2.33 12.96
N GLY A 56 13.28 -2.40 13.77
CA GLY A 56 13.67 -1.35 14.70
C GLY A 56 14.53 -0.28 14.01
N SER A 57 15.36 0.42 14.78
CA SER A 57 16.24 1.48 14.24
C SER A 57 17.47 0.98 13.47
N ASN A 58 17.96 -0.23 13.76
CA ASN A 58 19.23 -0.74 13.21
C ASN A 58 19.21 -2.25 12.86
N HIS A 59 18.10 -2.95 12.99
CA HIS A 59 17.96 -4.34 12.55
C HIS A 59 16.52 -4.65 12.14
N SER A 60 16.38 -5.64 11.26
CA SER A 60 15.12 -5.94 10.58
C SER A 60 14.94 -7.44 10.43
N GLY A 61 13.74 -7.92 10.73
CA GLY A 61 13.35 -9.33 10.65
C GLY A 61 12.26 -9.55 9.61
N ILE A 62 12.34 -10.69 8.92
CA ILE A 62 11.43 -11.11 7.85
C ILE A 62 10.94 -12.52 8.13
N VAL A 63 9.63 -12.72 8.00
CA VAL A 63 8.96 -14.01 8.04
C VAL A 63 8.48 -14.37 6.63
N THR A 64 8.75 -15.62 6.26
CA THR A 64 8.46 -16.23 4.95
C THR A 64 7.24 -17.16 5.04
N SER A 65 6.67 -17.57 3.91
CA SER A 65 5.43 -18.37 3.86
C SER A 65 5.55 -19.79 4.41
N ASP A 66 6.76 -20.36 4.45
CA ASP A 66 7.07 -21.64 5.08
C ASP A 66 7.55 -21.48 6.55
N GLY A 67 7.40 -20.28 7.12
CA GLY A 67 7.64 -19.99 8.53
C GLY A 67 9.10 -19.73 8.90
N GLN A 68 10.02 -19.61 7.93
CA GLN A 68 11.42 -19.31 8.23
C GLN A 68 11.64 -17.82 8.59
N LEU A 69 12.42 -17.59 9.64
CA LEU A 69 12.80 -16.26 10.13
C LEU A 69 14.21 -15.86 9.68
N PHE A 70 14.30 -14.81 8.88
CA PHE A 70 15.56 -14.19 8.45
C PHE A 70 15.73 -12.82 9.10
N ILE A 71 16.94 -12.47 9.53
CA ILE A 71 17.25 -11.16 10.13
C ILE A 71 18.54 -10.57 9.53
N CYS A 72 18.61 -9.23 9.43
CA CYS A 72 19.82 -8.49 9.06
C CYS A 72 20.01 -7.21 9.92
N GLY A 73 21.14 -6.52 9.75
CA GLY A 73 21.46 -5.27 10.43
C GLY A 73 22.52 -5.42 11.52
N SER A 74 22.45 -4.56 12.54
CA SER A 74 23.40 -4.49 13.66
C SER A 74 23.31 -5.71 14.59
N ALA A 75 24.46 -6.36 14.82
CA ALA A 75 24.61 -7.50 15.71
C ALA A 75 24.74 -7.13 17.20
N LEU A 76 24.86 -5.82 17.50
CA LEU A 76 25.10 -5.33 18.85
C LEU A 76 24.01 -5.81 19.82
N HIS A 77 24.43 -6.21 21.01
CA HIS A 77 23.59 -6.78 22.07
C HIS A 77 22.87 -8.09 21.67
N GLY A 78 23.32 -8.81 20.63
CA GLY A 78 22.81 -10.15 20.29
C GLY A 78 21.43 -10.19 19.63
N LYS A 79 20.85 -9.03 19.28
CA LYS A 79 19.45 -8.89 18.80
C LYS A 79 19.12 -9.59 17.47
N LEU A 80 20.13 -10.06 16.74
CA LEU A 80 19.95 -10.90 15.54
C LEU A 80 19.69 -12.39 15.87
N GLY A 81 19.99 -12.85 17.08
CA GLY A 81 19.77 -14.23 17.52
C GLY A 81 20.79 -15.25 17.00
N PHE A 82 21.86 -14.81 16.33
CA PHE A 82 22.95 -15.67 15.88
C PHE A 82 23.88 -16.01 17.04
N GLU A 83 24.28 -17.28 17.16
CA GLU A 83 25.14 -17.72 18.27
C GLU A 83 26.61 -17.33 18.04
N ASP A 84 27.13 -17.54 16.82
CA ASP A 84 28.53 -17.28 16.43
C ASP A 84 28.72 -15.90 15.79
N ALA A 85 28.15 -14.86 16.39
CA ALA A 85 28.10 -13.52 15.82
C ALA A 85 29.48 -12.81 15.82
N ASN A 86 30.29 -13.05 14.78
CA ASN A 86 31.67 -12.54 14.65
C ASN A 86 31.82 -11.15 14.01
N GLN A 87 30.77 -10.60 13.40
CA GLN A 87 30.74 -9.24 12.83
C GLN A 87 29.80 -8.32 13.60
N PRO A 88 30.09 -7.00 13.69
CA PRO A 88 29.23 -6.02 14.38
C PRO A 88 27.92 -5.74 13.63
N SER A 89 27.82 -6.15 12.36
CA SER A 89 26.64 -6.01 11.52
C SER A 89 26.66 -7.00 10.34
N TYR A 90 25.48 -7.34 9.85
CA TYR A 90 25.26 -8.28 8.74
C TYR A 90 24.41 -7.62 7.64
N PRO A 91 25.01 -7.22 6.50
CA PRO A 91 24.33 -6.46 5.46
C PRO A 91 23.52 -7.31 4.48
N LYS A 92 23.13 -8.52 4.91
CA LYS A 92 22.26 -9.45 4.19
C LYS A 92 21.34 -10.17 5.17
N PHE A 93 20.12 -10.49 4.75
CA PHE A 93 19.23 -11.37 5.49
C PHE A 93 19.84 -12.78 5.64
N LEU A 94 19.95 -13.26 6.87
CA LEU A 94 20.44 -14.59 7.21
C LEU A 94 19.41 -15.33 8.10
N LEU A 95 19.28 -16.64 7.88
CA LEU A 95 18.37 -17.51 8.64
C LEU A 95 18.82 -17.63 10.10
N VAL A 96 17.92 -17.36 11.04
CA VAL A 96 18.15 -17.54 12.48
C VAL A 96 18.14 -19.04 12.79
N GLN A 97 19.31 -19.68 12.83
CA GLN A 97 19.43 -21.14 12.95
C GLN A 97 18.74 -21.71 14.20
N ALA A 98 18.75 -20.97 15.31
CA ALA A 98 18.06 -21.36 16.55
C ALA A 98 16.51 -21.46 16.42
N MET A 99 15.93 -20.87 15.38
CA MET A 99 14.49 -20.94 15.07
C MET A 99 14.19 -21.90 13.89
N LYS A 100 15.19 -22.59 13.33
CA LYS A 100 15.03 -23.45 12.16
C LYS A 100 14.19 -24.69 12.51
N GLY A 101 13.14 -24.94 11.73
CA GLY A 101 12.19 -26.04 11.97
C GLY A 101 11.04 -25.68 12.92
N LEU A 102 10.97 -24.44 13.40
CA LEU A 102 9.81 -23.86 14.07
C LEU A 102 9.07 -22.96 13.08
N PHE A 103 7.74 -23.03 13.02
CA PHE A 103 6.96 -22.22 12.08
C PHE A 103 6.67 -20.84 12.69
N VAL A 104 7.48 -19.84 12.31
CA VAL A 104 7.30 -18.46 12.76
C VAL A 104 6.18 -17.79 11.98
N THR A 105 5.25 -17.14 12.66
CA THR A 105 4.11 -16.41 12.07
C THR A 105 4.26 -14.90 12.16
N GLN A 106 4.94 -14.39 13.20
CA GLN A 106 5.22 -12.96 13.37
C GLN A 106 6.63 -12.75 13.94
N VAL A 107 7.26 -11.64 13.55
CA VAL A 107 8.45 -11.08 14.20
C VAL A 107 8.15 -9.65 14.65
N ALA A 108 8.71 -9.23 15.77
CA ALA A 108 8.69 -7.85 16.23
C ALA A 108 10.08 -7.44 16.71
N THR A 109 10.59 -6.31 16.25
CA THR A 109 11.96 -5.84 16.53
C THR A 109 11.93 -4.46 17.19
N GLY A 110 12.38 -4.38 18.44
CA GLY A 110 12.64 -3.10 19.11
C GLY A 110 14.03 -2.57 18.79
N ASP A 111 14.54 -1.65 19.60
CA ASP A 111 15.85 -1.03 19.37
C ASP A 111 17.02 -2.00 19.67
N TYR A 112 16.87 -2.79 20.75
CA TYR A 112 17.90 -3.71 21.26
C TYR A 112 17.43 -5.15 21.45
N HIS A 113 16.23 -5.50 21.01
CA HIS A 113 15.66 -6.84 21.21
C HIS A 113 14.76 -7.27 20.05
N THR A 114 14.51 -8.57 19.97
CA THR A 114 13.60 -9.19 19.01
C THR A 114 12.69 -10.16 19.74
N LEU A 115 11.42 -10.18 19.34
CA LEU A 115 10.43 -11.19 19.67
C LEU A 115 10.04 -11.93 18.39
N CYS A 116 9.68 -13.21 18.50
CA CYS A 116 8.92 -13.88 17.45
C CYS A 116 7.81 -14.76 18.02
N LEU A 117 6.74 -14.92 17.24
CA LEU A 117 5.55 -15.68 17.53
C LEU A 117 5.53 -16.91 16.63
N LEU A 118 5.21 -18.08 17.19
CA LEU A 118 5.02 -19.32 16.44
C LEU A 118 3.53 -19.55 16.10
N ASP A 119 3.27 -20.44 15.15
CA ASP A 119 1.94 -20.95 14.79
C ASP A 119 1.14 -21.47 16.00
N ASN A 120 1.80 -22.17 16.91
CA ASN A 120 1.25 -22.71 18.14
C ASN A 120 1.01 -21.65 19.24
N GLY A 121 1.25 -20.37 18.95
CA GLY A 121 1.04 -19.24 19.86
C GLY A 121 2.09 -19.08 20.96
N GLN A 122 3.22 -19.79 20.89
CA GLN A 122 4.38 -19.57 21.77
C GLN A 122 5.20 -18.35 21.32
N VAL A 123 5.74 -17.60 22.29
CA VAL A 123 6.61 -16.44 22.04
C VAL A 123 8.04 -16.75 22.47
N TYR A 124 9.00 -16.40 21.60
CA TYR A 124 10.44 -16.44 21.87
C TYR A 124 11.01 -15.01 21.86
N ALA A 125 12.06 -14.76 22.64
CA ALA A 125 12.70 -13.45 22.78
C ALA A 125 14.22 -13.56 22.89
N TRP A 126 14.95 -12.53 22.45
CA TRP A 126 16.41 -12.41 22.59
C TRP A 126 16.93 -10.99 22.37
N GLY A 127 18.22 -10.79 22.67
CA GLY A 127 18.94 -9.54 22.52
C GLY A 127 19.41 -8.96 23.86
N GLY A 128 19.39 -7.62 23.97
CA GLY A 128 19.91 -6.91 25.12
C GLY A 128 19.03 -7.09 26.36
N THR A 129 19.62 -7.62 27.44
CA THR A 129 18.95 -7.95 28.72
C THR A 129 18.58 -6.72 29.57
N LEU A 130 19.16 -5.54 29.29
CA LEU A 130 18.81 -4.28 29.97
C LEU A 130 17.32 -3.96 29.84
N HIS A 131 16.75 -3.38 30.90
CA HIS A 131 15.33 -3.10 31.05
C HIS A 131 14.42 -4.33 30.94
N LYS A 132 14.93 -5.56 31.14
CA LYS A 132 14.15 -6.79 31.33
C LYS A 132 13.19 -7.21 30.19
N LYS A 133 13.22 -6.51 29.06
CA LYS A 133 12.29 -6.66 27.91
C LYS A 133 12.29 -8.02 27.20
N LEU A 134 13.14 -8.95 27.61
CA LEU A 134 13.16 -10.30 27.02
C LEU A 134 12.13 -11.24 27.66
N GLY A 135 11.43 -10.84 28.73
CA GLY A 135 10.47 -11.69 29.46
C GLY A 135 11.13 -12.88 30.16
N SER A 136 12.45 -12.96 30.10
CA SER A 136 13.33 -14.03 30.55
C SER A 136 14.74 -13.46 30.77
N LYS A 137 15.67 -14.29 31.26
CA LYS A 137 17.09 -13.91 31.46
C LYS A 137 18.02 -14.31 30.32
N ALA A 138 17.48 -14.90 29.24
CA ALA A 138 18.28 -15.37 28.11
C ALA A 138 18.54 -14.25 27.09
N GLY A 139 19.81 -13.98 26.78
CA GLY A 139 20.20 -13.08 25.69
C GLY A 139 20.16 -13.73 24.30
N LYS A 140 20.09 -15.07 24.24
CA LYS A 140 19.91 -15.89 23.03
C LYS A 140 18.42 -16.27 22.84
N PRO A 141 17.99 -16.69 21.63
CA PRO A 141 16.61 -17.10 21.37
C PRO A 141 16.08 -18.13 22.37
N ALA A 142 15.11 -17.72 23.19
CA ALA A 142 14.51 -18.56 24.22
C ALA A 142 13.01 -18.28 24.39
N ARG A 143 12.26 -19.32 24.75
CA ARG A 143 10.81 -19.25 24.98
C ARG A 143 10.48 -18.49 26.27
N ILE A 144 9.45 -17.64 26.22
CA ILE A 144 8.92 -16.95 27.39
C ILE A 144 7.94 -17.90 28.13
N GLU A 145 8.48 -18.80 28.96
CA GLU A 145 7.71 -19.83 29.70
C GLU A 145 6.62 -19.26 30.64
N THR A 146 6.68 -17.96 30.98
CA THR A 146 5.63 -17.28 31.75
C THR A 146 4.39 -16.93 30.93
N LEU A 147 4.47 -16.91 29.59
CA LEU A 147 3.30 -16.76 28.71
C LEU A 147 2.59 -18.11 28.54
N LYS A 148 1.66 -18.38 29.46
CA LYS A 148 0.86 -19.61 29.50
C LYS A 148 -0.41 -19.56 28.62
N LYS A 149 -0.77 -18.40 28.06
CA LYS A 149 -1.91 -18.22 27.15
C LYS A 149 -1.41 -18.23 25.70
N THR A 150 -2.18 -18.81 24.79
CA THR A 150 -1.92 -18.75 23.34
C THR A 150 -1.91 -17.31 22.85
N ILE A 151 -0.78 -16.87 22.30
CA ILE A 151 -0.60 -15.51 21.77
C ILE A 151 -0.98 -15.46 20.29
N VAL A 152 -1.57 -14.33 19.87
CA VAL A 152 -2.03 -14.07 18.48
C VAL A 152 -1.44 -12.80 17.86
N GLN A 153 -0.86 -11.91 18.66
CA GLN A 153 -0.10 -10.76 18.19
C GLN A 153 1.03 -10.44 19.18
N ILE A 154 2.22 -10.10 18.67
CA ILE A 154 3.35 -9.54 19.44
C ILE A 154 3.72 -8.14 18.95
N GLY A 155 4.44 -7.38 19.77
CA GLY A 155 4.94 -6.05 19.44
C GLY A 155 6.07 -5.58 20.36
N CYS A 156 6.85 -4.63 19.87
CA CYS A 156 8.00 -4.05 20.57
C CYS A 156 7.98 -2.52 20.43
N GLY A 157 8.33 -1.81 21.50
CA GLY A 157 8.96 -0.48 21.40
C GLY A 157 10.46 -0.59 21.62
N ASP A 158 11.11 0.51 21.99
CA ASP A 158 12.57 0.54 22.18
C ASP A 158 13.01 -0.39 23.32
N PHE A 159 12.36 -0.17 24.47
CA PHE A 159 12.68 -0.75 25.76
C PHE A 159 11.57 -1.63 26.34
N HIS A 160 10.43 -1.74 25.65
CA HIS A 160 9.27 -2.49 26.11
C HIS A 160 8.76 -3.49 25.06
N SER A 161 7.98 -4.45 25.54
CA SER A 161 7.47 -5.57 24.78
C SER A 161 6.02 -5.85 25.16
N ALA A 162 5.23 -6.34 24.21
CA ALA A 162 3.84 -6.66 24.43
C ALA A 162 3.37 -7.89 23.63
N ALA A 163 2.35 -8.57 24.16
CA ALA A 163 1.74 -9.74 23.55
C ALA A 163 0.22 -9.77 23.84
N LEU A 164 -0.58 -10.03 22.82
CA LEU A 164 -2.03 -10.20 22.92
C LEU A 164 -2.38 -11.68 22.82
N SER A 165 -3.12 -12.19 23.81
CA SER A 165 -3.64 -13.56 23.80
C SER A 165 -4.95 -13.69 23.03
N ALA A 166 -5.26 -14.90 22.55
CA ALA A 166 -6.48 -15.20 21.79
C ALA A 166 -7.79 -14.80 22.50
N ASN A 167 -7.80 -14.73 23.84
CA ASN A 167 -8.97 -14.35 24.64
C ASN A 167 -9.16 -12.82 24.74
N GLY A 168 -8.12 -12.04 24.41
CA GLY A 168 -8.10 -10.58 24.50
C GLY A 168 -7.35 -10.00 25.71
N ASP A 169 -6.62 -10.81 26.48
CA ASP A 169 -5.66 -10.28 27.47
C ASP A 169 -4.43 -9.72 26.75
N LEU A 170 -4.15 -8.43 26.96
CA LEU A 170 -2.91 -7.77 26.52
C LEU A 170 -1.90 -7.76 27.67
N PHE A 171 -0.73 -8.33 27.41
CA PHE A 171 0.41 -8.37 28.31
C PHE A 171 1.46 -7.33 27.93
N THR A 172 2.12 -6.72 28.91
CA THR A 172 3.28 -5.83 28.73
C THR A 172 4.39 -6.17 29.72
N TRP A 173 5.64 -5.97 29.30
CA TRP A 173 6.84 -6.10 30.15
C TRP A 173 8.03 -5.30 29.57
N GLY A 174 9.09 -5.20 30.34
CA GLY A 174 10.30 -4.47 29.99
C GLY A 174 10.50 -3.18 30.79
N GLY A 175 10.98 -2.12 30.11
CA GLY A 175 11.25 -0.81 30.69
C GLY A 175 9.96 -0.12 31.16
N GLY A 176 9.86 0.13 32.45
CA GLY A 176 8.63 0.59 33.10
C GLY A 176 8.41 2.09 33.03
N GLY A 177 9.48 2.87 33.14
CA GLY A 177 9.37 4.31 33.30
C GLY A 177 10.57 5.01 33.95
N ARG A 178 11.50 4.27 34.55
CA ARG A 178 12.66 4.88 35.21
C ARG A 178 13.68 5.42 34.19
N ASP A 179 14.35 6.49 34.62
CA ASP A 179 15.51 7.18 34.04
C ASP A 179 15.33 7.81 32.64
N TYR A 180 14.73 7.11 31.68
CA TYR A 180 14.41 7.62 30.34
C TYR A 180 13.03 7.19 29.81
N ASN A 181 12.39 6.24 30.50
CA ASN A 181 11.13 5.62 30.09
C ASN A 181 9.92 6.46 30.55
N ARG A 182 8.70 6.09 30.13
CA ARG A 182 7.52 6.99 30.17
C ARG A 182 6.20 6.35 30.64
N GLY A 183 6.26 5.25 31.40
CA GLY A 183 5.05 4.54 31.84
C GLY A 183 4.45 3.62 30.78
N GLN A 184 5.20 3.29 29.73
CA GLN A 184 4.72 2.58 28.53
C GLN A 184 4.15 1.18 28.81
N LEU A 185 4.41 0.59 29.98
CA LEU A 185 3.82 -0.69 30.35
C LEU A 185 2.37 -0.58 30.81
N GLY A 186 1.94 0.58 31.30
CA GLY A 186 0.55 0.83 31.73
C GLY A 186 0.17 0.27 33.11
N HIS A 187 1.13 -0.19 33.93
CA HIS A 187 0.87 -0.80 35.25
C HIS A 187 0.74 0.19 36.42
N GLY A 188 0.47 1.47 36.15
CA GLY A 188 0.35 2.53 37.16
C GLY A 188 1.67 2.98 37.79
N HIS A 189 2.81 2.44 37.35
CA HIS A 189 4.12 2.71 37.95
C HIS A 189 5.26 2.74 36.91
N LEU A 190 6.37 3.39 37.29
CA LEU A 190 7.57 3.55 36.46
C LEU A 190 8.60 2.40 36.60
N ASN A 191 8.24 1.27 37.24
CA ASN A 191 9.18 0.18 37.54
C ASN A 191 9.27 -0.88 36.43
N ASP A 192 10.49 -1.33 36.10
CA ASP A 192 10.76 -2.34 35.06
C ASP A 192 10.20 -3.72 35.44
N VAL A 193 9.37 -4.28 34.57
CA VAL A 193 8.67 -5.56 34.77
C VAL A 193 9.41 -6.69 34.06
N GLU A 194 9.73 -7.76 34.80
CA GLU A 194 10.59 -8.85 34.31
C GLU A 194 9.86 -9.93 33.51
N THR A 195 8.60 -10.17 33.86
CA THR A 195 7.75 -11.23 33.30
C THR A 195 6.45 -10.60 32.81
N PRO A 196 5.94 -10.96 31.62
CA PRO A 196 4.66 -10.47 31.08
C PRO A 196 3.53 -10.39 32.11
N GLN A 197 3.01 -9.18 32.33
CA GLN A 197 1.86 -8.90 33.19
C GLN A 197 0.71 -8.36 32.34
N VAL A 198 -0.54 -8.76 32.63
CA VAL A 198 -1.72 -8.24 31.94
C VAL A 198 -1.90 -6.76 32.31
N VAL A 199 -1.88 -5.88 31.32
CA VAL A 199 -2.15 -4.43 31.51
C VAL A 199 -3.64 -4.12 31.33
N LYS A 200 -4.29 -4.82 30.40
CA LYS A 200 -5.71 -4.65 30.06
C LYS A 200 -6.24 -5.90 29.36
N ASP A 201 -7.52 -6.16 29.55
CA ASP A 201 -8.30 -7.22 28.90
C ASP A 201 -9.22 -6.66 27.81
N ASN A 202 -10.04 -7.55 27.22
CA ASN A 202 -10.98 -7.24 26.15
C ASN A 202 -10.37 -6.71 24.84
N ILE A 203 -9.05 -6.78 24.65
CA ILE A 203 -8.34 -6.23 23.48
C ILE A 203 -8.51 -7.12 22.23
N VAL A 204 -8.61 -6.48 21.06
CA VAL A 204 -8.59 -7.14 19.73
C VAL A 204 -7.37 -6.79 18.87
N LYS A 205 -6.72 -5.66 19.15
CA LYS A 205 -5.53 -5.17 18.42
C LYS A 205 -4.75 -4.21 19.30
N PHE A 206 -3.43 -4.23 19.21
CA PHE A 206 -2.59 -3.17 19.79
C PHE A 206 -1.48 -2.71 18.83
N SER A 207 -0.82 -1.61 19.19
CA SER A 207 0.44 -1.17 18.60
C SER A 207 1.34 -0.61 19.70
N CYS A 208 2.65 -0.82 19.53
CA CYS A 208 3.69 -0.16 20.31
C CYS A 208 4.25 1.00 19.49
N GLY A 209 4.55 2.13 20.13
CA GLY A 209 5.48 3.15 19.64
C GLY A 209 6.82 3.03 20.36
N GLY A 210 7.68 4.05 20.27
CA GLY A 210 8.94 4.07 21.03
C GLY A 210 8.70 4.02 22.54
N TYR A 211 7.87 4.95 23.03
CA TYR A 211 7.63 5.21 24.45
C TYR A 211 6.13 5.22 24.85
N HIS A 212 5.23 4.87 23.95
CA HIS A 212 3.79 4.82 24.19
C HIS A 212 3.15 3.57 23.56
N MET A 213 1.91 3.30 23.95
CA MET A 213 1.11 2.18 23.45
C MET A 213 -0.33 2.62 23.19
N MET A 214 -0.98 1.90 22.28
CA MET A 214 -2.41 2.00 22.03
C MET A 214 -3.02 0.62 21.80
N ALA A 215 -4.27 0.45 22.24
CA ALA A 215 -5.04 -0.77 22.03
C ALA A 215 -6.51 -0.46 21.68
N LEU A 216 -7.08 -1.31 20.84
CA LEU A 216 -8.50 -1.35 20.49
C LEU A 216 -9.14 -2.53 21.21
N ASP A 217 -10.28 -2.33 21.88
CA ASP A 217 -11.06 -3.41 22.49
C ASP A 217 -12.19 -3.94 21.58
N LYS A 218 -12.88 -5.00 22.03
CA LYS A 218 -13.98 -5.67 21.29
C LYS A 218 -15.17 -4.74 21.04
N ASP A 219 -15.32 -3.70 21.85
CA ASP A 219 -16.38 -2.70 21.75
C ASP A 219 -15.99 -1.53 20.80
N GLY A 220 -14.76 -1.56 20.27
CA GLY A 220 -14.24 -0.59 19.30
C GLY A 220 -13.63 0.66 19.95
N GLU A 221 -13.39 0.65 21.25
CA GLU A 221 -12.88 1.79 22.00
C GLU A 221 -11.35 1.85 21.97
N LEU A 222 -10.80 3.05 21.79
CA LEU A 222 -9.36 3.28 21.78
C LEU A 222 -8.85 3.58 23.20
N TRP A 223 -7.78 2.90 23.59
CA TRP A 223 -7.06 3.11 24.85
C TRP A 223 -5.61 3.47 24.55
N SER A 224 -5.03 4.40 25.33
CA SER A 224 -3.64 4.81 25.17
C SER A 224 -2.94 5.08 26.51
N TRP A 225 -1.62 4.85 26.55
CA TRP A 225 -0.76 5.07 27.72
C TRP A 225 0.72 5.15 27.34
N GLY A 226 1.58 5.44 28.31
CA GLY A 226 2.99 5.77 28.12
C GLY A 226 3.20 7.27 27.88
N SER A 227 4.24 7.60 27.11
CA SER A 227 4.63 8.97 26.77
C SER A 227 3.47 9.78 26.19
N GLY A 228 3.27 10.98 26.71
CA GLY A 228 2.33 11.96 26.16
C GLY A 228 2.88 13.38 26.10
N MET A 229 4.18 13.57 26.35
CA MET A 229 4.85 14.89 26.32
C MET A 229 4.70 15.63 24.98
N TYR A 230 4.50 14.91 23.87
CA TYR A 230 4.25 15.48 22.54
C TYR A 230 2.79 15.31 22.09
N GLY A 231 1.92 14.79 22.97
CA GLY A 231 0.50 14.56 22.68
C GLY A 231 0.22 13.23 21.98
N GLU A 232 1.21 12.33 21.95
CA GLU A 232 1.15 11.09 21.17
C GLU A 232 0.16 10.05 21.71
N THR A 233 -0.30 10.20 22.95
CA THR A 233 -1.47 9.46 23.50
C THR A 233 -2.81 9.90 22.90
N GLY A 234 -2.90 11.08 22.29
CA GLY A 234 -4.14 11.63 21.69
C GLY A 234 -5.23 12.03 22.70
N GLN A 235 -4.92 12.07 24.00
CA GLN A 235 -5.88 12.23 25.10
C GLN A 235 -6.43 13.66 25.29
N GLY A 236 -5.85 14.65 24.61
CA GLY A 236 -6.18 16.07 24.77
C GLY A 236 -5.29 16.85 25.74
N GLU A 237 -4.24 16.21 26.25
CA GLU A 237 -3.27 16.76 27.20
C GLU A 237 -1.83 16.39 26.78
N PHE A 238 -0.85 17.19 27.21
CA PHE A 238 0.58 16.94 26.97
C PHE A 238 1.23 16.33 28.23
N GLN A 239 0.80 15.13 28.62
CA GLN A 239 1.23 14.46 29.85
C GLN A 239 1.38 12.95 29.66
N ASP A 240 2.39 12.37 30.31
CA ASP A 240 2.59 10.92 30.36
C ASP A 240 1.46 10.24 31.15
N SER A 241 0.99 9.07 30.68
CA SER A 241 -0.10 8.32 31.31
C SER A 241 0.37 6.93 31.74
N LEU A 242 0.46 6.70 33.06
CA LEU A 242 0.97 5.44 33.61
C LEU A 242 -0.05 4.28 33.57
N LEU A 243 -1.29 4.55 33.17
CA LEU A 243 -2.40 3.59 33.04
C LEU A 243 -3.08 3.76 31.67
N PRO A 244 -3.70 2.71 31.10
CA PRO A 244 -4.58 2.83 29.94
C PRO A 244 -5.75 3.78 30.22
N LYS A 245 -5.79 4.92 29.51
CA LYS A 245 -6.95 5.82 29.47
C LYS A 245 -7.68 5.68 28.14
N LYS A 246 -9.00 5.77 28.16
CA LYS A 246 -9.87 5.81 26.97
C LYS A 246 -9.73 7.13 26.23
N VAL A 247 -9.52 7.08 24.92
CA VAL A 247 -9.32 8.24 24.03
C VAL A 247 -10.63 8.59 23.32
N LYS A 248 -11.03 9.87 23.35
CA LYS A 248 -12.22 10.36 22.64
C LYS A 248 -11.85 10.87 21.25
N ILE A 249 -12.21 10.10 20.22
CA ILE A 249 -12.00 10.50 18.81
C ILE A 249 -13.21 11.26 18.29
N ASN A 250 -12.99 12.48 17.78
CA ASN A 250 -14.00 13.17 16.98
C ASN A 250 -13.82 12.81 15.50
N PHE A 251 -14.59 11.84 15.00
CA PHE A 251 -14.60 11.51 13.58
C PHE A 251 -15.28 12.58 12.72
N ASN A 252 -16.16 13.39 13.30
CA ASN A 252 -16.95 14.43 12.64
C ASN A 252 -16.20 15.78 12.56
N GLN A 253 -14.88 15.72 12.33
CA GLN A 253 -14.08 16.89 11.99
C GLN A 253 -14.46 17.35 10.58
N LYS A 254 -15.33 18.36 10.51
CA LYS A 254 -15.97 18.82 9.27
C LYS A 254 -14.96 19.07 8.15
N HIS A 255 -15.06 18.29 7.08
CA HIS A 255 -14.43 18.57 5.81
C HIS A 255 -15.51 18.99 4.82
N ILE A 256 -15.57 20.30 4.52
CA ILE A 256 -16.65 20.98 3.77
C ILE A 256 -16.98 20.35 2.39
N ILE A 257 -16.09 19.50 1.86
CA ILE A 257 -16.18 18.90 0.51
C ILE A 257 -16.64 17.42 0.53
N ILE A 258 -16.71 16.75 1.70
CA ILE A 258 -17.00 15.30 1.76
C ILE A 258 -18.45 14.98 2.13
N ASP A 259 -19.10 15.84 2.94
CA ASP A 259 -20.44 15.56 3.46
C ASP A 259 -21.48 15.37 2.35
N ASP A 260 -21.42 16.10 1.22
CA ASP A 260 -22.43 15.99 0.14
C ASP A 260 -22.28 14.76 -0.78
N LEU A 261 -21.13 14.07 -0.79
CA LEU A 261 -20.85 12.99 -1.76
C LEU A 261 -21.01 11.56 -1.20
N TYR A 262 -21.15 11.39 0.12
CA TYR A 262 -21.16 10.06 0.76
C TYR A 262 -22.43 9.74 1.59
N VAL A 263 -23.50 10.55 1.49
CA VAL A 263 -24.77 10.39 2.26
C VAL A 263 -25.66 9.20 1.84
N GLN A 264 -25.08 8.11 1.34
CA GLN A 264 -25.81 6.86 1.09
C GLN A 264 -25.46 5.74 2.08
N ASN A 265 -24.43 5.90 2.92
CA ASN A 265 -24.06 4.89 3.91
C ASN A 265 -24.03 5.48 5.34
N LYS A 266 -25.13 5.30 6.09
CA LYS A 266 -25.34 5.80 7.46
C LYS A 266 -24.46 5.12 8.54
N GLN A 267 -23.51 4.26 8.15
CA GLN A 267 -22.63 3.59 9.09
C GLN A 267 -21.72 4.58 9.81
N GLU A 268 -21.57 4.44 11.13
CA GLU A 268 -20.66 5.27 11.91
C GLU A 268 -19.19 5.03 11.53
N SER A 269 -18.37 6.05 11.79
CA SER A 269 -16.93 5.99 11.56
C SER A 269 -16.27 5.27 12.74
N THR A 270 -15.53 4.19 12.47
CA THR A 270 -14.88 3.34 13.50
C THR A 270 -13.42 3.11 13.15
N ILE A 271 -12.60 2.68 14.11
CA ILE A 271 -11.16 2.45 13.92
C ILE A 271 -10.93 1.09 13.26
N LYS A 272 -10.26 1.08 12.10
CA LYS A 272 -9.81 -0.12 11.38
C LYS A 272 -8.39 -0.51 11.78
N GLU A 273 -7.50 0.48 11.89
CA GLU A 273 -6.06 0.26 12.08
C GLU A 273 -5.47 1.35 12.98
N ILE A 274 -4.43 0.96 13.73
CA ILE A 274 -3.63 1.81 14.61
C ILE A 274 -2.17 1.55 14.21
N SER A 275 -1.39 2.61 14.01
CA SER A 275 0.06 2.49 13.85
C SER A 275 0.75 3.62 14.61
N LEU A 276 1.75 3.29 15.42
CA LEU A 276 2.49 4.25 16.25
C LEU A 276 3.94 4.34 15.76
N GLY A 277 4.47 5.56 15.76
CA GLY A 277 5.88 5.83 15.52
C GLY A 277 6.67 5.99 16.82
N GLY A 278 7.81 6.69 16.76
CA GLY A 278 8.62 6.97 17.95
C GLY A 278 7.86 7.84 18.96
N HIS A 279 7.31 8.95 18.48
CA HIS A 279 6.53 9.93 19.27
C HIS A 279 5.28 10.44 18.52
N HIS A 280 4.71 9.65 17.61
CA HIS A 280 3.46 10.02 16.92
C HIS A 280 2.56 8.82 16.70
N SER A 281 1.29 9.08 16.36
CA SER A 281 0.23 8.08 16.31
C SER A 281 -0.67 8.32 15.10
N LEU A 282 -1.00 7.25 14.38
CA LEU A 282 -1.89 7.24 13.23
C LEU A 282 -3.08 6.31 13.49
N LEU A 283 -4.27 6.75 13.09
CA LEU A 283 -5.49 5.96 13.03
C LEU A 283 -6.02 5.93 11.60
N LEU A 284 -6.45 4.76 11.15
CA LEU A 284 -7.21 4.58 9.91
C LEU A 284 -8.65 4.20 10.26
N SER A 285 -9.63 4.89 9.68
CA SER A 285 -11.05 4.55 9.86
C SER A 285 -11.52 3.44 8.91
N ASN A 286 -12.66 2.82 9.22
CA ASN A 286 -13.41 1.94 8.32
C ASN A 286 -13.76 2.60 6.97
N LYS A 287 -13.82 3.94 6.90
CA LYS A 287 -14.07 4.72 5.67
C LYS A 287 -12.79 5.10 4.90
N GLY A 288 -11.62 4.62 5.33
CA GLY A 288 -10.34 4.90 4.69
C GLY A 288 -9.80 6.30 4.96
N ILE A 289 -10.24 6.95 6.05
CA ILE A 289 -9.81 8.31 6.46
C ILE A 289 -8.70 8.18 7.51
N VAL A 290 -7.64 8.97 7.37
CA VAL A 290 -6.48 8.98 8.29
C VAL A 290 -6.58 10.14 9.27
N TYR A 291 -6.29 9.87 10.54
CA TYR A 291 -6.13 10.87 11.60
C TYR A 291 -4.75 10.71 12.26
N ALA A 292 -4.14 11.81 12.71
CA ALA A 292 -2.79 11.80 13.29
C ALA A 292 -2.68 12.67 14.56
N CYS A 293 -1.87 12.24 15.53
CA CYS A 293 -1.49 13.04 16.71
C CYS A 293 -0.03 12.78 17.15
N GLY A 294 0.46 13.58 18.10
CA GLY A 294 1.81 13.51 18.65
C GLY A 294 2.78 14.55 18.08
N TYR A 295 4.06 14.18 18.11
CA TYR A 295 5.20 14.97 17.66
C TYR A 295 5.10 15.29 16.16
N ALA A 296 5.28 16.56 15.80
CA ALA A 296 5.02 17.07 14.45
C ALA A 296 6.20 17.81 13.81
N GLN A 297 7.30 18.06 14.53
CA GLN A 297 8.37 18.98 14.10
C GLN A 297 9.07 18.58 12.79
N HIS A 298 8.96 17.33 12.33
CA HIS A 298 9.47 16.89 11.02
C HIS A 298 8.37 16.72 9.95
N GLY A 299 7.11 16.98 10.29
CA GLY A 299 5.97 16.86 9.38
C GLY A 299 5.27 15.49 9.37
N GLN A 300 5.62 14.59 10.29
CA GLN A 300 5.17 13.18 10.30
C GLN A 300 3.66 12.98 10.48
N LEU A 301 2.93 14.00 10.95
CA LEU A 301 1.47 13.99 10.99
C LEU A 301 0.83 14.21 9.60
N GLY A 302 1.55 14.82 8.65
CA GLY A 302 1.06 15.10 7.29
C GLY A 302 0.01 16.22 7.17
N ILE A 303 -0.25 16.96 8.25
CA ILE A 303 -1.31 17.97 8.37
C ILE A 303 -0.90 19.39 7.92
N LYS A 304 0.23 19.56 7.23
CA LYS A 304 0.83 20.86 6.85
C LYS A 304 1.25 21.76 8.03
N ALA A 305 1.37 21.21 9.24
CA ALA A 305 1.87 21.92 10.43
C ALA A 305 3.04 21.16 11.08
N THR A 306 3.85 21.88 11.83
CA THR A 306 4.97 21.36 12.65
C THR A 306 4.73 21.45 14.15
N GLU A 307 3.55 21.94 14.56
CA GLU A 307 3.11 22.02 15.96
C GLU A 307 2.54 20.68 16.44
N ASN A 308 3.01 20.22 17.59
CA ASN A 308 2.62 18.94 18.19
C ASN A 308 1.12 18.91 18.53
N GLN A 309 0.46 17.79 18.28
CA GLN A 309 -1.00 17.68 18.40
C GLN A 309 -1.40 16.69 19.50
N ASN A 310 -2.04 17.17 20.57
CA ASN A 310 -2.52 16.29 21.66
C ASN A 310 -3.89 15.65 21.41
N LYS A 311 -4.53 15.93 20.27
CA LYS A 311 -5.77 15.29 19.80
C LYS A 311 -5.57 14.85 18.36
N PHE A 312 -6.20 13.76 17.97
CA PHE A 312 -6.19 13.25 16.60
C PHE A 312 -6.81 14.25 15.61
N GLN A 313 -5.97 14.82 14.73
CA GLN A 313 -6.36 15.73 13.66
C GLN A 313 -6.62 14.96 12.36
N LEU A 314 -7.62 15.38 11.60
CA LEU A 314 -7.88 14.88 10.24
C LEU A 314 -6.71 15.20 9.29
N VAL A 315 -6.22 14.20 8.56
CA VAL A 315 -5.17 14.38 7.53
C VAL A 315 -5.78 14.86 6.22
N ILE A 316 -6.10 16.17 6.16
CA ILE A 316 -6.74 16.82 5.01
C ILE A 316 -5.96 16.63 3.68
N GLY A 317 -4.63 16.47 3.75
CA GLY A 317 -3.80 16.18 2.57
C GLY A 317 -4.08 14.84 1.86
N LEU A 318 -4.89 13.97 2.47
CA LEU A 318 -5.34 12.69 1.89
C LEU A 318 -6.84 12.70 1.51
N SER A 319 -7.53 13.84 1.63
CA SER A 319 -8.94 13.97 1.22
C SER A 319 -9.15 13.53 -0.23
N GLY A 320 -10.23 12.78 -0.47
CA GLY A 320 -10.54 12.17 -1.78
C GLY A 320 -9.76 10.88 -2.09
N LYS A 321 -8.88 10.41 -1.20
CA LYS A 321 -8.17 9.12 -1.34
C LYS A 321 -8.68 8.12 -0.30
N THR A 322 -9.18 6.98 -0.76
CA THR A 322 -9.50 5.85 0.14
C THR A 322 -8.21 5.15 0.53
N ILE A 323 -7.77 5.33 1.78
CA ILE A 323 -6.60 4.66 2.34
C ILE A 323 -6.97 3.25 2.82
N VAL A 324 -6.14 2.26 2.50
CA VAL A 324 -6.36 0.86 2.86
C VAL A 324 -5.39 0.35 3.93
N GLN A 325 -4.21 0.95 4.06
CA GLN A 325 -3.23 0.63 5.11
C GLN A 325 -2.47 1.88 5.56
N ILE A 326 -2.11 1.95 6.84
CA ILE A 326 -1.20 2.93 7.44
C ILE A 326 0.06 2.24 8.01
N ALA A 327 1.20 2.93 8.00
CA ALA A 327 2.37 2.56 8.81
C ALA A 327 3.16 3.81 9.27
N ALA A 328 3.72 3.75 10.47
CA ALA A 328 4.54 4.79 11.08
C ALA A 328 5.94 4.25 11.43
N GLY A 329 6.99 5.00 11.07
CA GLY A 329 8.35 4.79 11.55
C GLY A 329 8.69 5.76 12.68
N TRP A 330 9.98 6.01 12.97
CA TRP A 330 10.36 6.85 14.11
C TRP A 330 9.77 8.26 14.04
N ASN A 331 10.03 8.93 12.91
CA ASN A 331 9.62 10.31 12.63
C ASN A 331 9.11 10.46 11.19
N HIS A 332 8.52 9.41 10.62
CA HIS A 332 7.89 9.43 9.30
C HIS A 332 6.66 8.53 9.25
N SER A 333 5.79 8.79 8.27
CA SER A 333 4.52 8.09 8.06
C SER A 333 4.35 7.71 6.60
N ILE A 334 3.71 6.58 6.34
CA ILE A 334 3.47 6.06 4.98
C ILE A 334 2.08 5.42 4.91
N VAL A 335 1.40 5.58 3.77
CA VAL A 335 0.02 5.10 3.56
C VAL A 335 -0.16 4.51 2.17
N LEU A 336 -1.03 3.50 2.07
CA LEU A 336 -1.40 2.81 0.84
C LEU A 336 -2.83 3.18 0.43
N THR A 337 -3.05 3.58 -0.83
CA THR A 337 -4.41 3.80 -1.36
C THR A 337 -5.02 2.50 -1.89
N SER A 338 -6.35 2.47 -2.03
CA SER A 338 -7.08 1.41 -2.75
C SER A 338 -6.65 1.21 -4.21
N HIS A 339 -5.93 2.16 -4.80
CA HIS A 339 -5.39 2.11 -6.16
C HIS A 339 -3.90 1.68 -6.20
N SER A 340 -3.37 1.14 -5.10
CA SER A 340 -1.95 0.79 -4.90
C SER A 340 -0.96 1.96 -4.86
N ASP A 341 -1.42 3.23 -4.88
CA ASP A 341 -0.50 4.36 -4.69
C ASP A 341 0.07 4.39 -3.28
N VAL A 342 1.34 4.77 -3.18
CA VAL A 342 2.01 4.97 -1.89
C VAL A 342 2.29 6.46 -1.67
N TYR A 343 1.87 6.97 -0.52
CA TYR A 343 2.11 8.35 -0.09
C TYR A 343 2.85 8.39 1.25
N THR A 344 3.66 9.42 1.50
CA THR A 344 4.47 9.52 2.72
C THR A 344 4.72 10.97 3.17
N CYS A 345 4.99 11.17 4.47
CA CYS A 345 5.40 12.45 5.05
C CYS A 345 6.33 12.24 6.26
N GLY A 346 6.94 13.34 6.73
CA GLY A 346 7.83 13.37 7.89
C GLY A 346 9.30 13.60 7.55
N HIS A 347 10.17 13.15 8.46
CA HIS A 347 11.62 13.26 8.40
C HIS A 347 12.21 12.46 7.24
N ASN A 348 13.20 13.02 6.54
CA ASN A 348 13.78 12.38 5.34
C ASN A 348 15.32 12.40 5.24
N GLN A 349 16.07 12.80 6.27
CA GLN A 349 17.54 12.93 6.16
C GLN A 349 18.26 11.60 5.83
N ALA A 350 17.63 10.46 6.10
CA ALA A 350 18.12 9.14 5.70
C ALA A 350 17.51 8.64 4.37
N GLY A 351 16.56 9.35 3.77
CA GLY A 351 15.90 8.98 2.51
C GLY A 351 14.63 8.15 2.72
N GLN A 352 14.13 8.05 3.95
CA GLN A 352 13.01 7.16 4.34
C GLN A 352 11.65 7.50 3.68
N LEU A 353 11.51 8.67 3.06
CA LEU A 353 10.35 8.98 2.23
C LEU A 353 10.43 8.33 0.83
N GLY A 354 11.62 7.96 0.34
CA GLY A 354 11.74 7.24 -0.94
C GLY A 354 11.38 8.08 -2.19
N ILE A 355 11.20 9.40 -2.03
CA ILE A 355 10.72 10.33 -3.06
C ILE A 355 11.81 10.88 -3.98
N GLY A 356 13.07 10.41 -3.88
CA GLY A 356 14.19 10.82 -4.72
C GLY A 356 15.07 11.93 -4.13
N ASP A 357 14.72 12.48 -2.97
CA ASP A 357 15.48 13.49 -2.22
C ASP A 357 15.61 13.14 -0.72
N TYR A 358 16.30 13.99 0.03
CA TYR A 358 16.52 13.86 1.48
C TYR A 358 15.78 14.92 2.31
N GLU A 359 14.89 15.71 1.67
CA GLU A 359 14.18 16.81 2.30
C GLU A 359 12.90 16.32 3.00
N SER A 360 12.61 16.86 4.17
CA SER A 360 11.44 16.44 4.96
C SER A 360 10.14 16.99 4.37
N ARG A 361 8.98 16.39 4.69
CA ARG A 361 7.67 16.79 4.14
C ARG A 361 6.59 16.91 5.21
N THR A 362 5.94 18.07 5.30
CA THR A 362 4.78 18.31 6.20
C THR A 362 3.45 17.87 5.60
N GLN A 363 3.43 17.39 4.35
CA GLN A 363 2.25 16.89 3.65
C GLN A 363 2.57 15.57 2.94
N TYR A 364 1.55 14.73 2.77
CA TYR A 364 1.68 13.44 2.10
C TYR A 364 2.05 13.59 0.61
N THR A 365 3.22 13.08 0.25
CA THR A 365 3.84 13.14 -1.08
C THR A 365 3.88 11.74 -1.70
N ARG A 366 3.60 11.59 -3.00
CA ARG A 366 3.53 10.30 -3.69
C ARG A 366 4.92 9.72 -3.98
N ILE A 367 5.10 8.41 -3.80
CA ILE A 367 6.34 7.70 -4.15
C ILE A 367 6.25 7.20 -5.59
N ASN A 368 6.59 8.04 -6.56
CA ASN A 368 6.46 7.72 -7.99
C ASN A 368 7.35 6.53 -8.43
N PHE A 369 8.41 6.18 -7.69
CA PHE A 369 9.22 4.97 -7.94
C PHE A 369 8.46 3.64 -7.76
N LEU A 370 7.28 3.68 -7.10
CA LEU A 370 6.37 2.54 -6.93
C LEU A 370 5.15 2.61 -7.87
N GLU A 371 5.11 3.56 -8.80
CA GLU A 371 4.07 3.64 -9.83
C GLU A 371 3.99 2.36 -10.67
N GLN A 372 2.79 2.01 -11.14
CA GLN A 372 2.43 0.77 -11.84
C GLN A 372 2.68 -0.53 -11.05
N ARG A 373 3.19 -0.49 -9.81
CA ARG A 373 3.42 -1.67 -8.97
C ARG A 373 2.24 -1.94 -8.05
N ARG A 374 1.78 -3.19 -8.03
CA ARG A 374 0.77 -3.69 -7.10
C ARG A 374 1.36 -3.89 -5.70
N ILE A 375 1.30 -2.86 -4.88
CA ILE A 375 1.78 -2.91 -3.50
C ILE A 375 0.78 -3.67 -2.63
N LYS A 376 1.21 -4.81 -2.08
CA LYS A 376 0.41 -5.69 -1.21
C LYS A 376 0.33 -5.13 0.20
N GLN A 377 1.48 -4.76 0.76
CA GLN A 377 1.65 -4.29 2.14
C GLN A 377 2.80 -3.29 2.22
N LEU A 378 2.67 -2.33 3.13
CA LEU A 378 3.70 -1.40 3.56
C LEU A 378 4.17 -1.73 4.97
N PHE A 379 5.44 -1.44 5.26
CA PHE A 379 5.99 -1.45 6.61
C PHE A 379 6.92 -0.26 6.80
N ALA A 380 7.06 0.22 8.03
CA ALA A 380 8.03 1.26 8.39
C ALA A 380 8.89 0.76 9.56
N GLY A 381 10.19 1.04 9.50
CA GLY A 381 11.12 0.86 10.61
C GLY A 381 11.53 2.21 11.19
N GLY A 382 12.59 2.24 12.01
CA GLY A 382 13.01 3.49 12.66
C GLY A 382 13.29 4.63 11.68
N ASN A 383 14.22 4.45 10.73
CA ASN A 383 14.60 5.51 9.78
C ASN A 383 14.57 5.02 8.32
N HIS A 384 13.59 4.19 8.00
CA HIS A 384 13.45 3.52 6.71
C HIS A 384 12.07 2.88 6.54
N SER A 385 11.74 2.50 5.31
CA SER A 385 10.43 1.97 4.92
C SER A 385 10.56 0.82 3.93
N TRP A 386 9.47 0.06 3.78
CA TRP A 386 9.39 -1.15 2.98
C TRP A 386 8.07 -1.20 2.19
N ALA A 387 8.12 -1.78 0.98
CA ALA A 387 6.94 -2.13 0.20
C ALA A 387 7.07 -3.58 -0.29
N LEU A 388 6.10 -4.41 0.09
CA LEU A 388 5.94 -5.78 -0.39
C LEU A 388 5.05 -5.79 -1.63
N ILE A 389 5.51 -6.40 -2.71
CA ILE A 389 4.88 -6.33 -4.04
C ILE A 389 4.37 -7.71 -4.44
N ASP A 390 3.08 -7.77 -4.77
CA ASP A 390 2.39 -8.96 -5.28
C ASP A 390 2.45 -8.96 -6.81
N TYR A 391 2.93 -10.06 -7.39
CA TYR A 391 2.99 -10.29 -8.84
C TYR A 391 1.94 -11.31 -9.31
N ASN A 392 1.16 -11.92 -8.40
CA ASN A 392 0.17 -12.95 -8.73
C ASN A 392 -1.19 -12.39 -9.17
N GLN A 393 -1.26 -11.09 -9.54
CA GLN A 393 -2.34 -10.54 -10.35
C GLN A 393 -1.73 -9.61 -11.41
N PRO A 394 -2.21 -9.68 -12.67
CA PRO A 394 -1.61 -8.96 -13.79
C PRO A 394 -1.65 -7.44 -13.58
N ARG A 395 -0.52 -6.81 -13.88
CA ARG A 395 -0.37 -5.36 -14.06
C ARG A 395 -1.17 -4.89 -15.26
N ILE A 396 -1.31 -3.56 -15.36
CA ILE A 396 -1.72 -2.90 -16.61
C ILE A 396 -0.78 -3.29 -17.77
N ASP A 397 0.52 -3.45 -17.51
CA ASP A 397 1.51 -3.77 -18.53
C ASP A 397 1.63 -5.28 -18.84
N ASP A 398 1.14 -6.15 -17.94
CA ASP A 398 1.02 -7.59 -18.19
C ASP A 398 -0.14 -7.88 -19.16
N TYR A 399 -1.08 -6.93 -19.30
CA TYR A 399 -1.92 -6.79 -20.49
C TYR A 399 -1.16 -6.09 -21.63
N SER A 400 -0.04 -6.68 -22.02
CA SER A 400 0.40 -6.56 -23.40
C SER A 400 -0.61 -7.33 -24.26
N PRO A 401 -1.46 -6.68 -25.09
CA PRO A 401 -2.08 -7.42 -26.20
C PRO A 401 -0.94 -8.03 -27.02
N PRO A 402 -1.14 -9.22 -27.63
CA PRO A 402 -0.08 -9.79 -28.47
C PRO A 402 0.31 -8.75 -29.51
N SER A 403 1.58 -8.32 -29.50
CA SER A 403 2.12 -7.52 -30.59
C SER A 403 1.83 -8.23 -31.91
N PRO A 404 1.54 -7.48 -32.99
CA PRO A 404 1.19 -8.09 -34.26
C PRO A 404 2.23 -9.15 -34.63
N LEU A 405 1.73 -10.29 -35.12
CA LEU A 405 2.50 -11.49 -35.42
C LEU A 405 3.85 -11.13 -36.07
N ASN A 406 4.92 -11.77 -35.59
CA ASN A 406 6.27 -11.62 -36.12
C ASN A 406 6.27 -11.59 -37.66
N GLU A 407 7.16 -10.78 -38.20
CA GLU A 407 7.47 -10.77 -39.63
C GLU A 407 7.77 -12.20 -40.14
N GLU A 408 7.55 -12.42 -41.43
CA GLU A 408 7.65 -13.71 -42.16
C GLU A 408 6.47 -14.71 -42.07
N ALA A 409 5.38 -14.41 -41.35
CA ALA A 409 4.12 -15.16 -41.48
C ALA A 409 3.43 -14.89 -42.84
N LYS A 410 3.91 -15.53 -43.91
CA LYS A 410 3.42 -15.38 -45.29
C LYS A 410 1.94 -15.74 -45.42
N ILE A 411 1.10 -14.74 -45.59
CA ILE A 411 -0.31 -14.90 -45.98
C ILE A 411 -0.35 -15.18 -47.49
N GLU A 412 -1.05 -16.24 -47.92
CA GLU A 412 -1.25 -16.52 -49.34
C GLU A 412 -2.18 -15.49 -49.99
N ASN A 413 -1.83 -15.04 -51.20
CA ASN A 413 -2.44 -13.89 -51.84
C ASN A 413 -3.88 -14.14 -52.31
N PHE A 414 -4.87 -13.68 -51.54
CA PHE A 414 -6.23 -13.43 -52.05
C PHE A 414 -6.33 -12.05 -52.69
N THR A 415 -5.89 -11.95 -53.95
CA THR A 415 -6.00 -10.73 -54.76
C THR A 415 -7.37 -10.62 -55.45
N GLN A 416 -8.20 -9.72 -54.94
CA GLN A 416 -9.13 -8.94 -55.78
C GLN A 416 -8.98 -7.45 -55.46
N PRO A 417 -8.91 -6.57 -56.47
CA PRO A 417 -8.78 -5.14 -56.24
C PRO A 417 -10.14 -4.52 -55.86
N LEU A 418 -10.14 -3.69 -54.83
CA LEU A 418 -11.13 -2.62 -54.62
C LEU A 418 -10.40 -1.28 -54.52
N ASP A 419 -11.06 -0.22 -54.98
CA ASP A 419 -10.40 1.03 -55.36
C ASP A 419 -9.91 1.93 -54.21
N GLN A 420 -8.72 2.48 -54.46
CA GLN A 420 -8.18 3.81 -54.12
C GLN A 420 -8.39 4.43 -52.72
N GLY A 421 -7.25 4.75 -52.07
CA GLY A 421 -7.06 5.97 -51.26
C GLY A 421 -7.22 5.84 -49.72
N LEU A 422 -6.49 4.93 -49.03
CA LEU A 422 -6.90 4.36 -47.74
C LEU A 422 -5.73 4.04 -46.71
N GLN A 423 -5.68 4.63 -45.47
CA GLN A 423 -4.77 4.35 -44.28
C GLN A 423 -5.35 4.77 -42.87
N ASP A 424 -5.04 4.08 -41.75
CA ASP A 424 -5.94 3.85 -40.58
C ASP A 424 -6.01 4.79 -39.33
N LEU A 425 -7.11 4.67 -38.56
CA LEU A 425 -7.24 4.85 -37.10
C LEU A 425 -7.69 3.52 -36.43
N GLU A 426 -7.08 3.11 -35.31
CA GLU A 426 -7.42 1.87 -34.58
C GLU A 426 -8.21 2.13 -33.28
N ILE A 427 -9.25 1.32 -33.01
CA ILE A 427 -9.99 1.32 -31.73
C ILE A 427 -10.06 -0.12 -31.18
N VAL A 428 -9.20 -0.43 -30.21
CA VAL A 428 -9.14 -1.74 -29.55
C VAL A 428 -10.19 -1.83 -28.45
N ILE A 429 -11.15 -2.74 -28.58
CA ILE A 429 -12.11 -3.10 -27.53
C ILE A 429 -11.89 -4.57 -27.16
N THR A 430 -11.33 -4.83 -25.98
CA THR A 430 -11.06 -6.18 -25.48
C THR A 430 -12.12 -6.61 -24.48
N GLU A 431 -12.88 -7.67 -24.79
CA GLU A 431 -13.87 -8.22 -23.87
C GLU A 431 -13.23 -9.24 -22.91
N VAL A 432 -12.93 -8.81 -21.69
CA VAL A 432 -12.46 -9.67 -20.59
C VAL A 432 -13.60 -9.87 -19.58
N LYS A 433 -13.83 -11.11 -19.13
CA LYS A 433 -14.88 -11.47 -18.15
C LYS A 433 -14.57 -11.04 -16.70
N MET A 434 -14.37 -9.75 -16.43
CA MET A 434 -14.41 -9.18 -15.06
C MET A 434 -14.87 -7.71 -15.03
N HIS A 435 -16.18 -7.50 -14.78
CA HIS A 435 -16.89 -6.37 -14.12
C HIS A 435 -16.51 -4.88 -14.31
N HIS A 436 -15.42 -4.52 -14.98
CA HIS A 436 -15.02 -3.14 -15.29
C HIS A 436 -14.66 -3.03 -16.77
N ARG A 437 -15.25 -2.04 -17.47
CA ARG A 437 -14.98 -1.78 -18.89
C ARG A 437 -14.15 -0.51 -19.05
N PHE A 438 -13.14 -0.57 -19.91
CA PHE A 438 -12.35 0.59 -20.32
C PHE A 438 -12.50 0.78 -21.83
N VAL A 439 -12.79 2.01 -22.26
CA VAL A 439 -12.86 2.38 -23.67
C VAL A 439 -11.91 3.56 -23.88
N LYS A 440 -10.73 3.26 -24.46
CA LYS A 440 -9.71 4.24 -24.83
C LYS A 440 -9.98 4.69 -26.26
N ILE A 441 -10.25 5.97 -26.47
CA ILE A 441 -10.46 6.56 -27.80
C ILE A 441 -9.29 7.50 -28.07
N GLN A 442 -8.40 7.11 -28.99
CA GLN A 442 -7.33 7.98 -29.48
C GLN A 442 -7.81 8.67 -30.75
N VAL A 443 -7.53 9.97 -30.89
CA VAL A 443 -8.08 10.81 -31.96
C VAL A 443 -7.03 11.85 -32.38
N PRO A 444 -6.81 12.10 -33.69
CA PRO A 444 -6.03 13.24 -34.14
C PRO A 444 -6.67 14.56 -33.69
N ALA A 445 -5.89 15.52 -33.19
CA ALA A 445 -6.38 16.75 -32.55
C ALA A 445 -7.45 17.51 -33.38
N GLN A 446 -7.30 17.54 -34.71
CA GLN A 446 -8.27 18.16 -35.64
C GLN A 446 -9.70 17.59 -35.58
N PHE A 447 -9.88 16.35 -35.12
CA PHE A 447 -11.19 15.70 -34.94
C PHE A 447 -11.61 15.61 -33.47
N GLN A 448 -10.75 16.01 -32.53
CA GLN A 448 -11.01 15.90 -31.09
C GLN A 448 -12.28 16.66 -30.68
N THR A 449 -12.46 17.89 -31.16
CA THR A 449 -13.67 18.71 -30.90
C THR A 449 -14.95 18.04 -31.42
N THR A 450 -14.90 17.46 -32.63
CA THR A 450 -16.05 16.81 -33.28
C THR A 450 -16.42 15.50 -32.57
N ILE A 451 -15.43 14.67 -32.22
CA ILE A 451 -15.66 13.43 -31.47
C ILE A 451 -16.07 13.72 -30.03
N GLN A 452 -15.52 14.75 -29.38
CA GLN A 452 -15.97 15.17 -28.05
C GLN A 452 -17.43 15.66 -28.08
N ALA A 453 -17.86 16.39 -29.12
CA ALA A 453 -19.26 16.78 -29.30
C ALA A 453 -20.16 15.54 -29.44
N LYS A 454 -19.79 14.56 -30.28
CA LYS A 454 -20.55 13.31 -30.45
C LYS A 454 -20.59 12.43 -29.20
N ILE A 455 -19.50 12.38 -28.45
CA ILE A 455 -19.46 11.74 -27.11
C ILE A 455 -20.43 12.47 -26.19
N ASN A 456 -20.42 13.81 -26.15
CA ASN A 456 -21.36 14.58 -25.33
C ASN A 456 -22.82 14.32 -25.74
N ASP A 457 -23.14 14.24 -27.04
CA ASP A 457 -24.48 13.87 -27.54
C ASP A 457 -24.91 12.49 -27.06
N TYR A 458 -24.01 11.50 -27.14
CA TYR A 458 -24.25 10.13 -26.66
C TYR A 458 -24.46 10.10 -25.14
N LEU A 459 -23.67 10.84 -24.37
CA LEU A 459 -23.84 10.97 -22.92
C LEU A 459 -25.15 11.68 -22.55
N ASN A 460 -25.55 12.71 -23.29
CA ASN A 460 -26.83 13.42 -23.15
C ASN A 460 -28.04 12.55 -23.53
N PHE A 461 -27.86 11.55 -24.40
CA PHE A 461 -28.85 10.49 -24.63
C PHE A 461 -28.92 9.54 -23.43
N MET A 462 -27.77 9.02 -22.97
CA MET A 462 -27.71 8.08 -21.85
C MET A 462 -28.20 8.66 -20.51
N GLN A 463 -28.08 9.97 -20.28
CA GLN A 463 -28.66 10.65 -19.10
C GLN A 463 -30.20 10.59 -19.04
N LYS A 464 -30.88 10.19 -20.12
CA LYS A 464 -32.35 10.06 -20.17
C LYS A 464 -32.84 8.68 -19.73
N ASP A 465 -31.96 7.70 -19.58
CA ASP A 465 -32.27 6.42 -18.96
C ASP A 465 -32.15 6.53 -17.43
N PRO A 466 -33.23 6.30 -16.66
CA PRO A 466 -33.21 6.38 -15.19
C PRO A 466 -32.34 5.29 -14.52
N ASN A 467 -31.87 4.28 -15.26
CA ASN A 467 -30.96 3.23 -14.76
C ASN A 467 -29.48 3.57 -14.96
N THR A 468 -29.16 4.64 -15.69
CA THR A 468 -27.78 5.06 -15.96
C THR A 468 -27.36 6.23 -15.08
N LYS A 469 -26.20 6.11 -14.45
CA LYS A 469 -25.52 7.18 -13.71
C LYS A 469 -24.24 7.59 -14.42
N LEU A 470 -24.07 8.89 -14.62
CA LEU A 470 -22.84 9.48 -15.14
C LEU A 470 -22.06 10.18 -14.02
N SER A 471 -20.73 10.13 -14.10
CA SER A 471 -19.83 10.70 -13.11
C SER A 471 -18.52 11.15 -13.78
N LYS A 472 -18.06 12.37 -13.47
CA LYS A 472 -16.81 12.89 -14.00
C LYS A 472 -15.64 12.30 -13.22
N PHE A 473 -14.71 11.64 -13.93
CA PHE A 473 -13.62 10.89 -13.31
C PHE A 473 -12.37 11.76 -13.16
N GLN A 474 -12.00 12.48 -14.23
CA GLN A 474 -11.01 13.57 -14.24
C GLN A 474 -11.45 14.65 -15.25
N ASN A 475 -10.60 15.63 -15.56
CA ASN A 475 -10.94 16.69 -16.52
C ASN A 475 -11.38 16.15 -17.90
N ASP A 476 -10.66 15.14 -18.40
CA ASP A 476 -10.76 14.60 -19.76
C ASP A 476 -11.24 13.12 -19.78
N ALA A 477 -11.74 12.61 -18.65
CA ALA A 477 -12.18 11.23 -18.47
C ALA A 477 -13.55 11.16 -17.78
N LEU A 478 -14.45 10.33 -18.31
CA LEU A 478 -15.85 10.23 -17.90
C LEU A 478 -16.22 8.77 -17.61
N ALA A 479 -16.88 8.53 -16.46
CA ALA A 479 -17.34 7.22 -16.04
C ALA A 479 -18.86 7.11 -16.18
N LEU A 480 -19.33 6.07 -16.88
CA LEU A 480 -20.73 5.75 -17.08
C LEU A 480 -21.03 4.42 -16.37
N GLY A 481 -21.87 4.46 -15.33
CA GLY A 481 -22.34 3.29 -14.61
C GLY A 481 -23.78 2.96 -15.00
N VAL A 482 -24.02 1.76 -15.53
CA VAL A 482 -25.38 1.24 -15.77
C VAL A 482 -25.75 0.30 -14.63
N LYS A 483 -26.99 0.42 -14.15
CA LYS A 483 -27.56 -0.48 -13.15
C LYS A 483 -28.25 -1.66 -13.82
N GLU A 484 -27.78 -2.87 -13.56
CA GLU A 484 -28.39 -4.11 -14.07
C GLU A 484 -29.57 -4.53 -13.18
N GLU A 485 -30.51 -5.29 -13.75
CA GLU A 485 -31.75 -5.76 -13.09
C GLU A 485 -31.48 -6.51 -11.76
N ASN A 486 -30.33 -7.18 -11.67
CA ASN A 486 -29.86 -7.88 -10.47
C ASN A 486 -29.23 -6.95 -9.39
N ASN A 487 -29.57 -5.65 -9.39
CA ASN A 487 -29.04 -4.61 -8.48
C ASN A 487 -27.51 -4.37 -8.52
N LYS A 488 -26.76 -5.03 -9.42
CA LYS A 488 -25.34 -4.75 -9.67
C LYS A 488 -25.17 -3.44 -10.45
N LEU A 489 -24.10 -2.71 -10.17
CA LEU A 489 -23.62 -1.62 -11.04
C LEU A 489 -22.45 -2.12 -11.90
N SER A 490 -22.53 -1.87 -13.19
CA SER A 490 -21.47 -2.15 -14.17
C SER A 490 -20.93 -0.83 -14.71
N PHE A 491 -19.63 -0.60 -14.57
CA PHE A 491 -18.97 0.67 -14.91
C PHE A 491 -18.17 0.58 -16.21
N THR A 492 -18.32 1.61 -17.05
CA THR A 492 -17.51 1.84 -18.26
C THR A 492 -16.82 3.20 -18.13
N ILE A 493 -15.49 3.23 -18.19
CA ILE A 493 -14.71 4.49 -18.22
C ILE A 493 -14.33 4.78 -19.68
N MET A 494 -14.71 5.97 -20.15
CA MET A 494 -14.41 6.47 -21.49
C MET A 494 -13.35 7.58 -21.38
N MET A 495 -12.27 7.44 -22.14
CA MET A 495 -11.13 8.36 -22.12
C MET A 495 -10.79 8.82 -23.53
N VAL A 496 -10.67 10.14 -23.71
CA VAL A 496 -10.15 10.78 -24.92
C VAL A 496 -8.83 11.44 -24.55
N MET A 497 -7.77 11.24 -25.34
CA MET A 497 -6.46 11.84 -25.10
C MET A 497 -5.91 12.49 -26.36
N ASP A 498 -5.32 13.67 -26.19
CA ASP A 498 -4.62 14.41 -27.24
C ASP A 498 -3.23 13.81 -27.51
N LEU A 499 -2.90 13.66 -28.79
CA LEU A 499 -1.63 13.13 -29.29
C LEU A 499 -0.52 14.20 -29.36
N SER A 500 -0.83 15.49 -29.22
CA SER A 500 0.13 16.61 -29.32
C SER A 500 1.33 16.52 -28.37
N SER A 501 1.21 15.75 -27.29
CA SER A 501 2.25 15.54 -26.28
C SER A 501 3.38 14.58 -26.71
N GLN A 502 3.19 13.77 -27.75
CA GLN A 502 4.22 12.86 -28.27
C GLN A 502 5.09 13.55 -29.32
N LYS A 503 6.17 14.21 -28.87
CA LYS A 503 7.25 14.66 -29.75
C LYS A 503 8.02 13.45 -30.33
N MET A 504 7.61 12.98 -31.50
CA MET A 504 8.56 12.33 -32.41
C MET A 504 9.48 13.40 -33.03
N PRO A 505 10.77 13.12 -33.22
CA PRO A 505 11.65 13.99 -33.99
C PRO A 505 11.28 13.90 -35.48
N LEU A 506 10.70 14.97 -36.02
CA LEU A 506 10.45 15.16 -37.45
C LEU A 506 11.56 16.02 -38.05
N GLU A 507 12.73 15.40 -38.20
CA GLU A 507 13.74 15.82 -39.16
C GLU A 507 13.67 14.82 -40.34
N ASP A 508 13.94 15.28 -41.57
CA ASP A 508 13.91 14.51 -42.83
C ASP A 508 12.55 13.95 -43.33
N MET A 509 11.50 14.79 -43.38
CA MET A 509 10.42 14.61 -44.39
C MET A 509 10.01 15.92 -45.10
N ASP A 510 9.97 15.82 -46.43
CA ASP A 510 9.72 16.91 -47.39
C ASP A 510 8.21 17.19 -47.56
N GLU A 511 7.81 18.47 -47.52
CA GLU A 511 6.40 18.91 -47.44
C GLU A 511 5.54 18.50 -48.66
N GLY A 512 6.17 18.15 -49.79
CA GLY A 512 5.48 17.87 -51.05
C GLY A 512 4.65 16.56 -51.14
N LYS A 513 4.66 15.68 -50.12
CA LYS A 513 4.12 14.30 -50.23
C LYS A 513 2.89 13.95 -49.39
N VAL A 514 2.27 14.89 -48.68
CA VAL A 514 1.23 14.61 -47.67
C VAL A 514 -0.14 14.16 -48.24
N ASN A 515 -0.41 14.31 -49.54
CA ASN A 515 -1.78 14.39 -50.09
C ASN A 515 -2.47 13.08 -50.62
N GLN A 516 -2.09 11.84 -50.24
CA GLN A 516 -2.66 10.61 -50.88
C GLN A 516 -2.96 9.35 -50.00
N ILE A 517 -3.57 9.42 -48.79
CA ILE A 517 -3.98 8.21 -47.98
C ILE A 517 -5.23 8.42 -47.03
N GLY A 518 -6.00 7.37 -46.62
CA GLY A 518 -7.47 7.38 -46.17
C GLY A 518 -8.00 6.93 -44.75
N LYS A 519 -8.72 5.81 -44.37
CA LYS A 519 -9.12 4.41 -44.82
C LYS A 519 -10.60 3.98 -44.50
N GLN A 520 -10.86 2.65 -44.50
CA GLN A 520 -11.98 1.88 -43.92
C GLN A 520 -11.53 0.90 -42.80
N PHE A 521 -12.46 0.45 -41.93
CA PHE A 521 -12.17 -0.18 -40.62
C PHE A 521 -12.95 -1.49 -40.29
N ILE A 522 -12.44 -2.28 -39.33
CA ILE A 522 -13.03 -3.54 -38.79
C ILE A 522 -12.77 -3.68 -37.26
N VAL A 523 -13.79 -3.98 -36.45
CA VAL A 523 -13.70 -4.25 -34.98
C VAL A 523 -14.49 -5.52 -34.60
N LYS A 524 -14.20 -6.20 -33.47
CA LYS A 524 -14.74 -7.54 -33.12
C LYS A 524 -15.49 -7.62 -31.75
N ARG A 525 -16.44 -8.57 -31.61
CA ARG A 525 -17.46 -8.79 -30.54
C ARG A 525 -17.45 -10.26 -30.07
N SER A 526 -17.93 -10.56 -28.86
CA SER A 526 -18.42 -11.91 -28.50
C SER A 526 -19.90 -11.91 -28.04
N THR A 527 -20.49 -13.11 -27.88
CA THR A 527 -21.91 -13.29 -27.54
C THR A 527 -22.12 -14.38 -26.48
N PHE A 528 -22.86 -14.06 -25.40
CA PHE A 528 -23.50 -15.06 -24.54
C PHE A 528 -24.78 -14.51 -23.88
N ASN A 529 -25.92 -15.04 -24.32
CA ASN A 529 -27.29 -14.78 -23.84
C ASN A 529 -27.84 -13.34 -23.92
N LYS A 530 -29.17 -13.26 -24.07
CA LYS A 530 -29.92 -12.01 -24.20
C LYS A 530 -29.79 -11.18 -22.93
N ASN A 531 -29.28 -9.96 -23.07
CA ASN A 531 -29.07 -8.99 -22.01
C ASN A 531 -29.33 -7.59 -22.61
N PRO A 532 -30.02 -6.66 -21.93
CA PRO A 532 -30.30 -5.29 -22.45
C PRO A 532 -29.06 -4.49 -22.93
N ILE A 533 -27.86 -4.96 -22.58
CA ILE A 533 -26.56 -4.52 -23.08
C ILE A 533 -26.41 -4.50 -24.62
N TYR A 534 -27.37 -5.00 -25.42
CA TYR A 534 -27.31 -4.87 -26.89
C TYR A 534 -27.98 -3.61 -27.49
N ASP A 535 -28.94 -2.97 -26.82
CA ASP A 535 -29.64 -1.81 -27.39
C ASP A 535 -28.79 -0.53 -27.41
N TRP A 536 -27.97 -0.30 -26.37
CA TRP A 536 -27.13 0.91 -26.30
C TRP A 536 -26.02 0.93 -27.35
N ILE A 537 -25.52 -0.22 -27.80
CA ILE A 537 -24.50 -0.30 -28.87
C ILE A 537 -25.10 0.17 -30.20
N ILE A 538 -26.31 -0.27 -30.53
CA ILE A 538 -27.04 0.12 -31.74
C ILE A 538 -27.43 1.62 -31.72
N GLN A 539 -27.61 2.20 -30.54
CA GLN A 539 -27.81 3.66 -30.40
C GLN A 539 -26.48 4.44 -30.44
N ALA A 540 -25.39 3.88 -29.87
CA ALA A 540 -24.05 4.44 -29.98
C ALA A 540 -23.59 4.50 -31.44
N GLU A 541 -23.80 3.44 -32.23
CA GLU A 541 -23.60 3.41 -33.69
C GLU A 541 -24.28 4.60 -34.39
N LYS A 542 -25.56 4.84 -34.08
CA LYS A 542 -26.36 5.92 -34.70
C LYS A 542 -25.90 7.31 -34.27
N ILE A 543 -25.58 7.51 -32.99
CA ILE A 543 -25.20 8.81 -32.45
C ILE A 543 -23.76 9.16 -32.85
N MET A 544 -22.83 8.21 -32.76
CA MET A 544 -21.42 8.37 -33.14
C MET A 544 -21.19 8.37 -34.66
N ASN A 545 -22.22 8.16 -35.48
CA ASN A 545 -22.14 8.29 -36.93
C ASN A 545 -21.70 9.72 -37.33
N ILE A 546 -20.55 9.81 -38.01
CA ILE A 546 -19.95 11.03 -38.52
C ILE A 546 -19.78 10.85 -40.04
N PRO A 547 -20.30 11.77 -40.89
CA PRO A 547 -20.12 11.68 -42.34
C PRO A 547 -18.65 11.53 -42.73
N GLY A 548 -18.34 10.50 -43.52
CA GLY A 548 -16.96 10.15 -43.91
C GLY A 548 -16.26 9.14 -43.00
N ILE A 549 -16.78 8.83 -41.79
CA ILE A 549 -16.18 7.88 -40.85
C ILE A 549 -17.09 6.64 -40.71
N SER A 550 -16.63 5.49 -41.19
CA SER A 550 -17.38 4.22 -41.07
C SER A 550 -16.97 3.44 -39.83
N ILE A 551 -17.85 3.39 -38.83
CA ILE A 551 -17.69 2.58 -37.61
C ILE A 551 -18.43 1.26 -37.82
N LYS A 552 -17.76 0.11 -37.65
CA LYS A 552 -18.33 -1.23 -37.87
C LYS A 552 -17.99 -2.22 -36.75
N PHE A 553 -18.99 -2.96 -36.30
CA PHE A 553 -18.91 -3.93 -35.21
C PHE A 553 -19.17 -5.35 -35.78
N LEU A 554 -18.14 -6.22 -35.82
CA LEU A 554 -18.17 -7.60 -36.31
C LEU A 554 -17.98 -8.61 -35.15
N GLU A 555 -18.07 -9.92 -35.37
CA GLU A 555 -18.14 -10.95 -34.31
C GLU A 555 -17.04 -12.03 -34.39
N LEU A 556 -16.61 -12.53 -33.23
CA LEU A 556 -15.76 -13.70 -33.04
C LEU A 556 -16.41 -14.70 -32.06
N ARG A 557 -16.13 -15.99 -32.29
CA ARG A 557 -16.43 -17.10 -31.37
C ARG A 557 -15.10 -17.77 -30.97
N PRO A 558 -14.99 -18.36 -29.78
CA PRO A 558 -13.85 -19.20 -29.45
C PRO A 558 -13.81 -20.45 -30.35
N LEU A 559 -12.61 -20.86 -30.74
CA LEU A 559 -12.34 -22.24 -31.15
C LEU A 559 -12.34 -23.15 -29.92
N GLN A 560 -12.55 -24.45 -30.13
CA GLN A 560 -12.55 -25.48 -29.08
C GLN A 560 -11.13 -25.84 -28.63
#